data_AF-A0A0F7S3V6-F1
#
_entry.id   AF-A0A0F7S3V6-F1
#
_cell.length_a   1.000
_cell.length_b   1.000
_cell.length_c   1.000
_cell.angle_alpha   90.00
_cell.angle_beta   90.00
_cell.angle_gamma   90.00
#
_symmetry.space_group_name_H-M   'P 1'
#
loop_
_entity.id
_entity.type
_entity.pdbx_description
1 polymer ?
#
loop_
_entity_poly.entity_id
_entity_poly.type
_entity_poly.pdbx_seq_one_letter_code
_entity_poly.pdbx_strand_id
1 'polypeptide(L)'
;MKLTTLFLTLCAILAGAVITEAATIGRAGPWSKIRNKKGIKHYKIFAEHHGADLGKAKPVYDKCTILSGQAKAVDNKLFSQTKFLEFQSLGRKTVGINCPDCTPQELGNIYQTQLNMNCDVRDRRSADWKPKGGN
;
A
#
# COMPACT_ATOMS: atom_id res chain seq x y z
N MET A 1 17.98 55.60 36.12
CA MET A 1 17.56 55.98 34.74
C MET A 1 18.72 55.73 33.78
N LYS A 2 18.39 55.40 32.51
CA LYS A 2 19.21 54.97 31.33
C LYS A 2 19.19 53.44 31.15
N LEU A 3 18.33 52.85 30.31
CA LEU A 3 18.38 52.70 28.82
C LEU A 3 19.80 52.32 28.35
N THR A 4 20.10 51.28 27.58
CA THR A 4 19.43 50.38 26.60
C THR A 4 20.49 49.27 26.33
N THR A 5 20.24 48.06 25.82
CA THR A 5 19.91 47.75 24.42
C THR A 5 19.82 46.22 24.29
N LEU A 6 18.80 45.73 23.58
CA LEU A 6 18.62 44.33 23.19
C LEU A 6 19.79 43.80 22.35
N PHE A 7 20.12 42.51 22.51
CA PHE A 7 20.55 41.66 21.40
C PHE A 7 19.78 40.34 21.43
N LEU A 8 18.94 40.17 20.41
CA LEU A 8 18.21 38.95 20.08
C LEU A 8 19.19 37.95 19.43
N THR A 9 19.52 36.87 20.12
CA THR A 9 20.09 35.68 19.46
C THR A 9 19.01 34.63 19.28
N LEU A 10 18.38 34.70 18.11
CA LEU A 10 17.44 33.71 17.58
C LEU A 10 18.22 32.48 17.13
N CYS A 11 18.50 31.54 18.02
CA CYS A 11 19.01 30.22 17.63
C CYS A 11 17.82 29.33 17.22
N ALA A 12 17.52 29.37 15.93
CA ALA A 12 16.68 28.38 15.28
C ALA A 12 17.32 27.00 15.40
N ILE A 13 16.82 26.15 16.30
CA ILE A 13 17.06 24.71 16.22
C ILE A 13 15.78 24.08 15.69
N LEU A 14 15.65 24.11 14.36
CA LEU A 14 14.84 23.13 13.65
C LEU A 14 15.53 21.77 13.79
N ALA A 15 15.34 21.12 14.94
CA ALA A 15 15.44 19.68 15.00
C ALA A 15 14.06 19.12 14.66
N GLY A 16 13.63 19.38 13.42
CA GLY A 16 12.59 18.58 12.81
C GLY A 16 13.12 17.17 12.76
N ALA A 17 12.68 16.33 13.70
CA ALA A 17 12.84 14.89 13.59
C ALA A 17 12.08 14.48 12.33
N VAL A 18 12.76 14.56 11.19
CA VAL A 18 12.35 13.86 9.99
C VAL A 18 12.45 12.41 10.40
N ILE A 19 11.32 11.85 10.82
CA ILE A 19 11.14 10.42 11.00
C ILE A 19 11.48 9.87 9.62
N THR A 20 12.73 9.44 9.48
CA THR A 20 13.17 8.70 8.31
C THR A 20 12.49 7.37 8.51
N GLU A 21 11.24 7.26 8.03
CA GLU A 21 10.53 6.00 8.02
C GLU A 21 11.42 5.05 7.23
N ALA A 22 12.07 4.14 7.95
CA ALA A 22 13.00 3.19 7.40
C ALA A 22 12.31 2.47 6.26
N ALA A 23 12.70 2.86 5.04
CA ALA A 23 12.18 2.32 3.82
C ALA A 23 12.46 0.82 3.84
N THR A 24 11.42 0.05 4.14
CA THR A 24 11.49 -1.38 3.87
C THR A 24 11.28 -1.50 2.37
N ILE A 25 12.31 -1.16 1.58
CA ILE A 25 12.32 -1.37 0.12
C ILE A 25 12.46 -2.87 -0.09
N GLY A 26 11.38 -3.60 0.20
CA GLY A 26 11.13 -4.93 -0.33
C GLY A 26 10.22 -4.76 -1.54
N ARG A 27 10.58 -5.36 -2.66
CA ARG A 27 9.67 -5.49 -3.80
C ARG A 27 8.45 -6.34 -3.44
N ALA A 28 7.36 -6.18 -4.17
CA ALA A 28 6.20 -7.05 -4.06
C ALA A 28 6.61 -8.52 -4.17
N GLY A 29 6.03 -9.37 -3.32
CA GLY A 29 6.34 -10.79 -3.31
C GLY A 29 5.32 -11.62 -2.53
N PRO A 30 5.59 -12.89 -2.21
CA PRO A 30 4.60 -13.75 -1.59
C PRO A 30 4.17 -13.27 -0.20
N TRP A 31 2.92 -13.57 0.17
CA TRP A 31 2.32 -13.20 1.48
C TRP A 31 3.13 -13.67 2.69
N SER A 32 3.90 -14.76 2.55
CA SER A 32 4.81 -15.26 3.58
C SER A 32 5.83 -14.22 4.03
N LYS A 33 6.26 -13.30 3.15
CA LYS A 33 7.22 -12.23 3.47
C LYS A 33 6.62 -11.09 4.31
N ILE A 34 5.28 -10.97 4.39
CA ILE A 34 4.64 -9.94 5.19
C ILE A 34 4.75 -10.28 6.68
N ARG A 35 5.52 -9.46 7.40
CA ARG A 35 5.67 -9.53 8.86
C ARG A 35 4.51 -8.82 9.55
N ASN A 36 4.21 -9.20 10.79
CA ASN A 36 3.16 -8.59 11.62
C ASN A 36 1.76 -8.51 10.97
N LYS A 37 1.26 -9.63 10.42
CA LYS A 37 -0.05 -9.71 9.74
C LYS A 37 -1.23 -9.26 10.63
N LYS A 38 -1.13 -9.46 11.96
CA LYS A 38 -2.16 -9.04 12.92
C LYS A 38 -2.32 -7.52 12.98
N GLY A 39 -1.22 -6.76 12.85
CA GLY A 39 -1.20 -5.29 12.96
C GLY A 39 -1.70 -4.54 11.72
N ILE A 40 -1.98 -5.23 10.61
CA ILE A 40 -2.44 -4.61 9.36
C ILE A 40 -3.86 -4.07 9.55
N LYS A 41 -4.07 -2.80 9.18
CA LYS A 41 -5.37 -2.12 9.22
C LYS A 41 -5.85 -1.64 7.86
N HIS A 42 -4.92 -1.39 6.94
CA HIS A 42 -5.23 -0.79 5.65
C HIS A 42 -4.58 -1.56 4.52
N TYR A 43 -5.23 -1.53 3.37
CA TYR A 43 -4.75 -2.13 2.14
C TYR A 43 -4.76 -1.11 1.01
N LYS A 44 -3.92 -1.35 0.01
CA LYS A 44 -3.94 -0.67 -1.29
C LYS A 44 -3.80 -1.74 -2.35
N ILE A 45 -4.56 -1.66 -3.43
CA ILE A 45 -4.54 -2.68 -4.49
C ILE A 45 -3.93 -2.07 -5.76
N PHE A 46 -3.03 -2.82 -6.38
CA PHE A 46 -2.24 -2.45 -7.54
C PHE A 46 -2.38 -3.50 -8.65
N ALA A 47 -2.05 -3.10 -9.88
CA ALA A 47 -1.90 -4.00 -11.02
C ALA A 47 -0.64 -3.61 -11.80
N GLU A 48 0.49 -3.69 -11.10
CA GLU A 48 1.83 -3.48 -11.64
C GLU A 48 2.44 -4.81 -12.06
N HIS A 49 3.51 -4.79 -12.86
CA HIS A 49 4.28 -6.00 -13.20
C HIS A 49 4.79 -6.75 -11.96
N HIS A 50 5.12 -8.04 -12.14
CA HIS A 50 5.72 -8.87 -11.10
C HIS A 50 6.94 -8.23 -10.42
N GLY A 51 6.99 -8.28 -9.09
CA GLY A 51 8.10 -7.75 -8.30
C GLY A 51 8.22 -6.22 -8.32
N ALA A 52 7.16 -5.50 -8.71
CA ALA A 52 7.15 -4.05 -8.68
C ALA A 52 7.38 -3.48 -7.26
N ASP A 53 7.90 -2.25 -7.21
CA ASP A 53 7.95 -1.45 -5.97
C ASP A 53 6.65 -0.66 -5.82
N LEU A 54 5.71 -1.23 -5.07
CA LEU A 54 4.40 -0.65 -4.81
C LEU A 54 4.46 0.64 -3.98
N GLY A 55 5.59 0.91 -3.30
CA GLY A 55 5.81 2.18 -2.60
C GLY A 55 5.96 3.38 -3.55
N LYS A 56 6.27 3.12 -4.83
CA LYS A 56 6.41 4.13 -5.88
C LYS A 56 5.29 4.07 -6.93
N ALA A 57 4.48 3.01 -6.90
CA ALA A 57 3.37 2.83 -7.83
C ALA A 57 2.12 3.62 -7.39
N LYS A 58 1.19 3.81 -8.33
CA LYS A 58 -0.13 4.40 -8.02
C LYS A 58 -1.13 3.28 -7.79
N PRO A 59 -1.86 3.27 -6.65
CA PRO A 59 -2.86 2.25 -6.40
C PRO A 59 -4.05 2.42 -7.33
N VAL A 60 -4.60 1.29 -7.74
CA VAL A 60 -5.87 1.20 -8.49
C VAL A 60 -7.06 1.27 -7.54
N TYR A 61 -6.93 0.67 -6.34
CA TYR A 61 -7.86 0.84 -5.24
C TYR A 61 -7.10 1.32 -4.01
N ASP A 62 -7.52 2.43 -3.43
CA ASP A 62 -6.85 3.05 -2.28
C ASP A 62 -7.73 3.02 -1.03
N LYS A 63 -7.12 3.27 0.12
CA LYS A 63 -7.79 3.33 1.43
C LYS A 63 -8.67 2.11 1.72
N CYS A 64 -8.27 0.94 1.25
CA CYS A 64 -9.04 -0.28 1.43
C CYS A 64 -9.05 -0.70 2.91
N THR A 65 -10.22 -1.04 3.41
CA THR A 65 -10.42 -1.61 4.76
C THR A 65 -11.25 -2.87 4.66
N ILE A 66 -10.82 -3.91 5.38
CA ILE A 66 -11.57 -5.16 5.47
C ILE A 66 -12.84 -4.93 6.30
N LEU A 67 -13.96 -5.47 5.84
CA LEU A 67 -15.30 -5.20 6.39
C LEU A 67 -15.51 -5.71 7.83
N SER A 68 -14.85 -6.80 8.23
CA SER A 68 -15.02 -7.40 9.56
C SER A 68 -13.83 -8.29 9.97
N GLY A 69 -13.82 -8.74 11.22
CA GLY A 69 -12.81 -9.71 11.70
C GLY A 69 -12.90 -11.07 10.98
N GLN A 70 -14.11 -11.54 10.67
CA GLN A 70 -14.33 -12.77 9.90
C GLN A 70 -13.86 -12.62 8.46
N ALA A 71 -14.22 -11.50 7.81
CA ALA A 71 -13.72 -11.15 6.48
C ALA A 71 -12.19 -11.12 6.45
N LYS A 72 -11.54 -10.62 7.52
CA LYS A 72 -10.08 -10.60 7.62
C LYS A 72 -9.48 -12.00 7.70
N ALA A 73 -10.15 -12.96 8.33
CA ALA A 73 -9.71 -14.34 8.34
C ALA A 73 -9.82 -14.97 6.94
N VAL A 74 -10.92 -14.72 6.22
CA VAL A 74 -11.14 -15.19 4.84
C VAL A 74 -10.08 -14.63 3.89
N ASP A 75 -9.89 -13.31 3.88
CA ASP A 75 -8.91 -12.66 3.01
C ASP A 75 -7.48 -13.11 3.33
N ASN A 76 -7.11 -13.23 4.61
CA ASN A 76 -5.79 -13.74 4.98
C ASN A 76 -5.55 -15.20 4.55
N LYS A 77 -6.61 -16.02 4.53
CA LYS A 77 -6.55 -17.40 4.01
C LYS A 77 -6.37 -17.39 2.50
N LEU A 78 -7.12 -16.53 1.78
CA LEU A 78 -6.91 -16.33 0.35
C LEU A 78 -5.45 -15.92 0.07
N PHE A 79 -4.92 -14.93 0.79
CA PHE A 79 -3.54 -14.44 0.63
C PHE A 79 -2.48 -15.50 0.89
N SER A 80 -2.71 -16.44 1.82
CA SER A 80 -1.76 -17.52 2.08
C SER A 80 -1.81 -18.65 1.07
N GLN A 81 -2.92 -18.80 0.33
CA GLN A 81 -3.14 -19.90 -0.61
C GLN A 81 -2.90 -19.49 -2.07
N THR A 82 -3.12 -18.21 -2.40
CA THR A 82 -2.93 -17.70 -3.75
C THR A 82 -1.45 -17.55 -4.13
N LYS A 83 -1.16 -17.81 -5.40
CA LYS A 83 0.14 -17.54 -6.04
C LYS A 83 0.08 -16.39 -7.05
N PHE A 84 -1.11 -15.92 -7.40
CA PHE A 84 -1.31 -14.88 -8.41
C PHE A 84 -1.31 -13.46 -7.81
N LEU A 85 -1.23 -13.33 -6.48
CA LEU A 85 -1.08 -12.03 -5.82
C LEU A 85 0.31 -11.88 -5.21
N GLU A 86 0.83 -10.66 -5.27
CA GLU A 86 2.03 -10.25 -4.57
C GLU A 86 1.71 -9.17 -3.53
N PHE A 87 2.59 -9.02 -2.55
CA PHE A 87 2.35 -8.21 -1.38
C PHE A 87 3.61 -7.44 -0.99
N GLN A 88 3.43 -6.19 -0.57
CA GLN A 88 4.51 -5.36 -0.04
C GLN A 88 4.03 -4.62 1.21
N SER A 89 4.84 -4.57 2.26
CA SER A 89 4.56 -3.67 3.38
C SER A 89 4.84 -2.24 2.94
N LEU A 90 3.83 -1.37 3.03
CA LEU A 90 3.91 0.04 2.64
C LEU A 90 4.01 0.98 3.86
N GLY A 91 4.30 0.42 5.03
CA GLY A 91 4.32 1.10 6.30
C GLY A 91 3.82 0.21 7.44
N ARG A 92 3.74 0.77 8.65
CA ARG A 92 3.47 0.01 9.89
C ARG A 92 2.13 -0.75 9.90
N LYS A 93 1.11 -0.25 9.20
CA LYS A 93 -0.27 -0.79 9.23
C LYS A 93 -0.88 -0.98 7.84
N THR A 94 -0.08 -0.78 6.79
CA THR A 94 -0.55 -0.77 5.40
C THR A 94 0.19 -1.81 4.59
N VAL A 95 -0.56 -2.60 3.83
CA VAL A 95 0.00 -3.55 2.86
C VAL A 95 -0.55 -3.26 1.47
N GLY A 96 0.35 -3.23 0.49
CA GLY A 96 -0.01 -3.27 -0.92
C GLY A 96 -0.30 -4.71 -1.34
N ILE A 97 -1.41 -4.91 -2.06
CA ILE A 97 -1.77 -6.13 -2.76
C ILE A 97 -1.59 -5.84 -4.24
N ASN A 98 -0.70 -6.56 -4.91
CA ASN A 98 -0.51 -6.45 -6.35
C ASN A 98 -1.13 -7.67 -7.02
N CYS A 99 -1.90 -7.43 -8.08
CA CYS A 99 -2.34 -8.44 -9.03
C CYS A 99 -1.46 -8.25 -10.27
N PRO A 100 -0.35 -9.01 -10.38
CA PRO A 100 0.61 -8.76 -11.43
C PRO A 100 -0.02 -8.92 -12.80
N ASP A 101 0.17 -7.91 -13.64
CA ASP A 101 -0.30 -7.93 -15.02
C ASP A 101 -1.80 -8.23 -15.17
N CYS A 102 -2.63 -7.82 -14.20
CA CYS A 102 -4.07 -7.98 -14.29
C CYS A 102 -4.72 -6.83 -15.09
N THR A 103 -5.59 -7.20 -16.02
CA THR A 103 -6.49 -6.27 -16.71
C THR A 103 -7.44 -5.58 -15.71
N PRO A 104 -8.06 -4.45 -16.07
CA PRO A 104 -9.07 -3.81 -15.24
C PRO A 104 -10.25 -4.74 -14.91
N GLN A 105 -10.66 -5.58 -15.85
CA GLN A 105 -11.75 -6.52 -15.65
C GLN A 105 -11.38 -7.63 -14.66
N GLU A 106 -10.19 -8.23 -14.80
CA GLU A 106 -9.71 -9.26 -13.85
C GLU A 106 -9.56 -8.70 -12.45
N LEU A 107 -8.94 -7.52 -12.33
CA LEU A 107 -8.75 -6.87 -11.04
C LEU A 107 -10.09 -6.48 -10.41
N GLY A 108 -11.02 -5.94 -11.20
CA GLY A 108 -12.37 -5.63 -10.76
C GLY A 108 -13.12 -6.86 -10.28
N ASN A 109 -13.00 -7.98 -11.00
CA ASN A 109 -13.59 -9.26 -10.59
C ASN A 109 -13.00 -9.78 -9.27
N ILE A 110 -11.67 -9.74 -9.10
CA ILE A 110 -11.01 -10.12 -7.84
C ILE A 110 -11.52 -9.26 -6.68
N TYR A 111 -11.57 -7.94 -6.88
CA TYR A 111 -12.07 -7.01 -5.86
C TYR A 111 -13.52 -7.30 -5.49
N GLN A 112 -14.41 -7.51 -6.47
CA GLN A 112 -15.84 -7.69 -6.21
C GLN A 112 -16.22 -9.07 -5.69
N THR A 113 -15.48 -10.13 -6.05
CA THR A 113 -15.89 -11.52 -5.81
C THR A 113 -15.01 -12.28 -4.82
N GLN A 114 -13.76 -11.86 -4.62
CA GLN A 114 -12.80 -12.60 -3.79
C GLN A 114 -12.34 -11.84 -2.56
N LEU A 115 -12.29 -10.50 -2.62
CA LEU A 115 -11.83 -9.66 -1.52
C LEU A 115 -13.00 -9.09 -0.72
N ASN A 116 -12.93 -9.21 0.60
CA ASN A 116 -13.97 -8.70 1.52
C ASN A 116 -13.60 -7.31 2.04
N MET A 117 -13.36 -6.38 1.11
CA MET A 117 -12.84 -5.04 1.38
C MET A 117 -13.77 -3.96 0.82
N ASN A 118 -13.78 -2.80 1.49
CA ASN A 118 -14.31 -1.56 0.94
C ASN A 118 -13.15 -0.61 0.61
N CYS A 119 -13.13 -0.06 -0.60
CA CYS A 119 -12.03 0.75 -1.12
C CYS A 119 -12.51 2.04 -1.82
N ASP A 120 -11.66 3.08 -1.82
CA ASP A 120 -11.75 4.19 -2.76
C ASP A 120 -11.26 3.69 -4.14
N VAL A 121 -12.16 3.60 -5.12
CA VAL A 121 -11.80 3.21 -6.49
C VAL A 121 -11.05 4.35 -7.18
N ARG A 122 -9.86 4.06 -7.69
CA ARG A 122 -8.98 5.00 -8.42
C ARG A 122 -8.61 4.52 -9.82
N ASP A 123 -9.16 3.38 -10.28
CA ASP A 123 -8.89 2.89 -11.62
C ASP A 123 -9.36 3.89 -12.68
N ARG A 124 -8.45 4.25 -13.58
CA ARG A 124 -8.71 5.14 -14.73
C ARG A 124 -8.37 4.47 -16.06
N ARG A 125 -8.01 3.19 -16.04
CA ARG A 125 -7.70 2.43 -17.24
C ARG A 125 -9.00 2.14 -18.00
N SER A 126 -8.93 2.13 -19.32
CA SER A 126 -10.06 1.77 -20.17
C SER A 126 -10.32 0.26 -20.11
N ALA A 127 -11.54 -0.17 -20.47
CA ALA A 127 -11.94 -1.57 -20.42
C ALA A 127 -11.10 -2.47 -21.37
N ASP A 128 -10.57 -1.90 -22.45
CA ASP A 128 -9.72 -2.55 -23.44
C ASP A 128 -8.22 -2.52 -23.09
N TRP A 129 -7.84 -1.94 -21.95
CA TRP A 129 -6.45 -1.90 -21.50
C TRP A 129 -5.88 -3.32 -21.34
N LYS A 130 -4.63 -3.49 -21.76
CA LYS A 130 -3.87 -4.74 -21.58
C LYS A 130 -2.54 -4.47 -20.85
N PRO A 131 -2.04 -5.46 -20.09
CA PRO A 131 -0.76 -5.35 -19.42
C PRO A 131 0.38 -5.22 -20.42
N LYS A 132 1.31 -4.30 -20.17
CA LYS A 132 2.53 -4.15 -20.96
C LYS A 132 3.58 -5.14 -20.44
N GLY A 133 3.40 -6.44 -20.64
CA GLY A 133 4.37 -7.42 -20.12
C GLY A 133 4.01 -8.91 -20.16
N GLY A 134 2.81 -9.29 -20.59
CA GLY A 134 2.51 -10.71 -20.85
C GLY A 134 3.20 -11.17 -22.13
N ASN A 135 4.35 -11.81 -22.00
CA ASN A 135 4.90 -12.69 -23.04
C ASN A 135 4.10 -13.99 -23.08
#